data_AF-A0A1W9Z548-F1
#
_entry.id   AF-A0A1W9Z548-F1
#
_cell.length_a   1.000
_cell.length_b   1.000
_cell.length_c   1.000
_cell.angle_alpha   90.00
_cell.angle_beta   90.00
_cell.angle_gamma   90.00
#
_symmetry.space_group_name_H-M   'P 1'
#
loop_
_entity.id
_entity.type
_entity.pdbx_description
1 polymer ?
#
loop_
_entity_poly.entity_id
_entity_poly.type
_entity_poly.pdbx_seq_one_letter_code
_entity_poly.pdbx_strand_id
1 'polypeptide(L)'
;TNAAAGSGATGGTGFAGGAGGQGGQGGNSAGGTNGSGGAGGVGGTGGTGGTGGSGADSTTGVGGTGGDGGIGGAAGAGGGGGGTGSGGTGGTTGATGKAGTGGTGGQGGDGGTGADGTNAAAGSGATGGTGFAGGQGGQGGQGGDSGAGGTNGSGGAGGVGGKGGTGGTGGSGADSTTGVGGTGGDGGVGGAAGAGGGGGGVGSGGTGGSTGAAGKAGTGGTGGQGGDGGTGADGTDAAAGSGATGSAGFAGGAGGQGGQGGDSGVGGTNGSGGAGGVGGKGGSGGTGGSGADSTTGVGGTGGDGGVGGAAGAGGGGGGVGSGGTGGTTGATGKAGTGGTGGVGGAGGGGGAGTDAAAGSGATGGTGFAGGAGGQGGQGGDSGAGGTNGSGGAGGVGGKGGSGGAGGSGADSTTGVGGTGGDGGVG
;
A
#
# COMPACT_ATOMS: atom_id res chain seq x y z
N THR A 1 -49.86 -26.02 31.19
CA THR A 1 -49.92 -24.66 30.60
C THR A 1 -49.43 -23.65 31.63
N ASN A 2 -48.15 -23.29 31.56
CA ASN A 2 -47.75 -21.90 31.82
C ASN A 2 -46.42 -21.67 31.10
N ALA A 3 -46.53 -21.15 29.88
CA ALA A 3 -45.41 -20.67 29.10
C ALA A 3 -44.94 -19.36 29.76
N ALA A 4 -43.88 -19.43 30.57
CA ALA A 4 -43.12 -18.25 30.89
C ALA A 4 -42.31 -17.90 29.63
N ALA A 5 -42.91 -17.06 28.80
CA ALA A 5 -42.23 -16.31 27.76
C ALA A 5 -41.11 -15.50 28.43
N GLY A 6 -39.91 -16.08 28.49
CA GLY A 6 -38.68 -15.30 28.66
C GLY A 6 -38.58 -14.42 27.43
N SER A 7 -38.90 -13.15 27.60
CA SER A 7 -38.72 -12.10 26.60
C SER A 7 -37.32 -12.23 26.00
N GLY A 8 -37.24 -12.71 24.76
CA GLY A 8 -36.03 -12.64 23.96
C GLY A 8 -35.64 -11.18 23.86
N ALA A 9 -34.55 -10.80 24.54
CA ALA A 9 -33.98 -9.49 24.38
C ALA A 9 -33.54 -9.37 22.91
N THR A 10 -34.26 -8.56 22.14
CA THR A 10 -33.82 -8.14 20.81
C THR A 10 -32.50 -7.39 21.00
N GLY A 11 -31.39 -8.09 20.71
CA GLY A 11 -30.04 -7.56 20.87
C GLY A 11 -29.79 -6.39 19.92
N GLY A 12 -29.14 -5.35 20.44
CA GLY A 12 -28.76 -4.16 19.69
C GLY A 12 -27.75 -4.51 18.58
N THR A 13 -27.92 -3.89 17.42
CA THR A 13 -26.99 -3.98 16.30
C THR A 13 -25.64 -3.37 16.69
N GLY A 14 -24.54 -4.11 16.52
CA GLY A 14 -23.21 -3.53 16.55
C GLY A 14 -23.10 -2.41 15.50
N PHE A 15 -22.56 -1.26 15.89
CA PHE A 15 -22.35 -0.15 14.97
C PHE A 15 -21.17 -0.47 14.05
N ALA A 16 -21.30 -0.12 12.76
CA ALA A 16 -20.18 -0.12 11.83
C ALA A 16 -19.05 0.78 12.37
N GLY A 17 -17.81 0.32 12.26
CA GLY A 17 -16.64 1.12 12.62
C GLY A 17 -16.62 2.46 11.89
N GLY A 18 -16.16 3.51 12.57
CA GLY A 18 -16.21 4.88 12.06
C GLY A 18 -15.43 5.06 10.77
N ALA A 19 -16.01 5.80 9.81
CA ALA A 19 -15.31 6.22 8.61
C ALA A 19 -14.05 7.01 8.98
N GLY A 20 -12.88 6.58 8.51
CA GLY A 20 -11.64 7.28 8.80
C GLY A 20 -11.55 8.65 8.11
N GLY A 21 -10.83 9.56 8.75
CA GLY A 21 -10.84 10.99 8.41
C GLY A 21 -10.22 11.31 7.05
N GLN A 22 -10.78 12.34 6.38
CA GLN A 22 -10.18 12.92 5.18
C GLN A 22 -8.82 13.53 5.52
N GLY A 23 -7.78 13.19 4.76
CA GLY A 23 -6.49 13.84 4.93
C GLY A 23 -6.41 15.22 4.26
N GLY A 24 -5.52 16.06 4.80
CA GLY A 24 -5.48 17.50 4.52
C GLY A 24 -5.02 17.87 3.11
N GLN A 25 -5.50 19.02 2.62
CA GLN A 25 -5.11 19.62 1.35
C GLN A 25 -3.64 20.05 1.38
N GLY A 26 -2.87 19.69 0.35
CA GLY A 26 -1.50 20.16 0.20
C GLY A 26 -1.39 21.58 -0.36
N GLY A 27 -0.40 22.33 0.14
CA GLY A 27 -0.26 23.79 -0.08
C GLY A 27 0.24 24.19 -1.47
N ASN A 28 -0.37 25.24 -2.02
CA ASN A 28 0.09 25.94 -3.23
C ASN A 28 1.37 26.72 -2.97
N SER A 29 2.37 26.59 -3.85
CA SER A 29 3.49 27.54 -3.95
C SER A 29 3.43 28.27 -5.29
N ALA A 30 3.17 29.58 -5.25
CA ALA A 30 3.24 30.45 -6.42
C ALA A 30 4.71 30.68 -6.81
N GLY A 31 5.06 30.41 -8.07
CA GLY A 31 6.43 30.54 -8.60
C GLY A 31 6.87 32.00 -8.76
N GLY A 32 8.07 32.32 -8.27
CA GLY A 32 8.73 33.61 -8.47
C GLY A 32 9.35 33.75 -9.87
N THR A 33 9.40 34.99 -10.37
CA THR A 33 9.80 35.36 -11.74
C THR A 33 11.31 35.29 -12.03
N ASN A 34 12.15 34.83 -11.11
CA ASN A 34 13.58 34.70 -11.38
C ASN A 34 14.24 33.57 -10.56
N GLY A 35 14.67 32.51 -11.25
CA GLY A 35 15.80 31.68 -10.84
C GLY A 35 15.72 30.92 -9.52
N SER A 36 14.64 30.17 -9.25
CA SER A 36 14.67 28.86 -8.56
C SER A 36 13.25 28.30 -8.53
N GLY A 37 13.07 27.07 -9.00
CA GLY A 37 11.79 26.38 -8.89
C GLY A 37 11.41 26.19 -7.43
N GLY A 38 10.13 26.39 -7.09
CA GLY A 38 9.64 26.26 -5.72
C GLY A 38 9.89 24.86 -5.15
N ALA A 39 10.24 24.78 -3.86
CA ALA A 39 10.24 23.51 -3.13
C ALA A 39 8.83 22.89 -3.17
N GLY A 40 8.75 21.59 -3.39
CA GLY A 40 7.48 20.85 -3.41
C GLY A 40 6.75 20.97 -2.07
N GLY A 41 5.41 20.96 -2.10
CA GLY A 41 4.59 20.99 -0.89
C GLY A 41 4.85 19.77 0.01
N VAL A 42 4.95 19.98 1.32
CA VAL A 42 5.00 18.89 2.30
C VAL A 42 3.64 18.18 2.31
N GLY A 43 3.66 16.84 2.23
CA GLY A 43 2.48 16.00 2.26
C GLY A 43 1.68 16.11 3.55
N GLY A 44 0.35 15.98 3.48
CA GLY A 44 -0.51 15.95 4.66
C GLY A 44 -0.24 14.73 5.54
N THR A 45 -0.33 14.90 6.87
CA THR A 45 -0.31 13.78 7.82
C THR A 45 -1.52 12.86 7.59
N GLY A 46 -1.30 11.54 7.62
CA GLY A 46 -2.36 10.53 7.47
C GLY A 46 -3.43 10.62 8.56
N GLY A 47 -4.66 10.22 8.22
CA GLY A 47 -5.75 10.14 9.19
C GLY A 47 -5.51 9.02 10.22
N THR A 48 -5.82 9.28 11.50
CA THR A 48 -5.83 8.23 12.53
C THR A 48 -6.88 7.17 12.19
N GLY A 49 -6.52 5.88 12.33
CA GLY A 49 -7.40 4.72 12.08
C GLY A 49 -8.66 4.73 12.94
N GLY A 50 -9.72 4.07 12.47
CA GLY A 50 -10.97 3.92 13.22
C GLY A 50 -10.80 2.89 14.34
N THR A 51 -11.21 3.24 15.57
CA THR A 51 -11.31 2.24 16.65
C THR A 51 -12.42 1.24 16.32
N GLY A 52 -12.10 -0.06 16.27
CA GLY A 52 -13.09 -1.14 16.16
C GLY A 52 -14.03 -1.16 17.38
N GLY A 53 -15.32 -1.43 17.15
CA GLY A 53 -16.36 -1.37 18.18
C GLY A 53 -16.30 -2.57 19.13
N SER A 54 -16.28 -2.31 20.43
CA SER A 54 -16.54 -3.33 21.44
C SER A 54 -18.00 -3.78 21.36
N GLY A 55 -18.24 -5.01 20.90
CA GLY A 55 -19.53 -5.67 21.04
C GLY A 55 -19.76 -6.04 22.51
N ALA A 56 -20.93 -5.74 23.05
CA ALA A 56 -21.28 -6.11 24.43
C ALA A 56 -21.65 -7.60 24.55
N ASP A 57 -21.31 -8.17 25.71
CA ASP A 57 -21.55 -9.54 26.17
C ASP A 57 -23.00 -10.02 25.89
N SER A 58 -23.17 -10.93 24.93
CA SER A 58 -24.42 -11.67 24.74
C SER A 58 -24.14 -13.04 24.13
N THR A 59 -24.71 -14.08 24.74
CA THR A 59 -24.62 -15.48 24.30
C THR A 59 -25.29 -15.77 22.95
N THR A 60 -25.96 -14.77 22.35
CA THR A 60 -26.62 -14.86 21.03
C THR A 60 -26.33 -13.67 20.11
N GLY A 61 -25.52 -12.70 20.56
CA GLY A 61 -25.24 -11.47 19.81
C GLY A 61 -24.13 -11.65 18.77
N VAL A 62 -24.38 -11.21 17.54
CA VAL A 62 -23.35 -11.14 16.49
C VAL A 62 -22.48 -9.91 16.78
N GLY A 63 -21.24 -10.11 17.22
CA GLY A 63 -20.23 -9.05 17.21
C GLY A 63 -19.95 -8.57 15.79
N GLY A 64 -19.42 -7.36 15.64
CA GLY A 64 -19.06 -6.81 14.33
C GLY A 64 -17.63 -7.16 13.93
N THR A 65 -17.35 -7.24 12.64
CA THR A 65 -15.97 -7.14 12.14
C THR A 65 -15.35 -5.81 12.56
N GLY A 66 -14.02 -5.79 12.68
CA GLY A 66 -13.30 -4.54 12.92
C GLY A 66 -13.63 -3.49 11.85
N GLY A 67 -13.63 -2.21 12.24
CA GLY A 67 -13.87 -1.12 11.30
C GLY A 67 -12.71 -0.95 10.31
N ASP A 68 -12.99 -0.62 9.06
CA ASP A 68 -11.92 -0.33 8.11
C ASP A 68 -11.18 0.97 8.46
N GLY A 69 -9.89 1.00 8.14
CA GLY A 69 -9.03 2.17 8.31
C GLY A 69 -9.36 3.31 7.35
N GLY A 70 -9.02 4.54 7.75
CA GLY A 70 -9.25 5.73 6.93
C GLY A 70 -8.34 5.87 5.72
N ILE A 71 -8.80 6.57 4.68
CA ILE A 71 -7.92 6.89 3.54
C ILE A 71 -6.97 8.04 3.91
N GLY A 72 -5.68 7.91 3.57
CA GLY A 72 -4.66 8.93 3.77
C GLY A 72 -4.87 10.18 2.90
N GLY A 73 -4.38 11.33 3.36
CA GLY A 73 -4.52 12.60 2.63
C GLY A 73 -3.73 12.66 1.33
N ALA A 74 -4.27 13.27 0.28
CA ALA A 74 -3.51 13.53 -0.92
C ALA A 74 -2.39 14.56 -0.67
N ALA A 75 -1.27 14.43 -1.37
CA ALA A 75 -0.20 15.41 -1.30
C ALA A 75 -0.50 16.68 -2.08
N GLY A 76 0.22 17.77 -1.77
CA GLY A 76 0.22 18.99 -2.57
C GLY A 76 0.99 18.82 -3.88
N ALA A 77 0.50 19.48 -4.94
CA ALA A 77 1.23 19.55 -6.20
C ALA A 77 2.55 20.35 -6.06
N GLY A 78 3.53 20.02 -6.88
CA GLY A 78 4.80 20.74 -6.99
C GLY A 78 4.62 22.12 -7.67
N GLY A 79 5.37 23.12 -7.22
CA GLY A 79 5.34 24.45 -7.83
C GLY A 79 5.86 24.45 -9.28
N GLY A 80 5.24 25.23 -10.16
CA GLY A 80 5.70 25.38 -11.55
C GLY A 80 7.11 26.00 -11.65
N GLY A 81 7.82 25.71 -12.74
CA GLY A 81 9.13 26.31 -13.01
C GLY A 81 9.03 27.80 -13.40
N GLY A 82 9.95 28.64 -12.92
CA GLY A 82 10.03 30.05 -13.33
C GLY A 82 10.32 30.20 -14.83
N GLY A 83 9.70 31.20 -15.48
CA GLY A 83 9.94 31.52 -16.89
C GLY A 83 11.39 31.96 -17.16
N THR A 84 11.86 31.81 -18.40
CA THR A 84 13.20 32.21 -18.81
C THR A 84 13.34 33.74 -18.86
N GLY A 85 14.46 34.29 -18.40
CA GLY A 85 14.81 35.69 -18.66
C GLY A 85 15.08 35.93 -20.15
N SER A 86 14.49 36.96 -20.74
CA SER A 86 14.71 37.30 -22.15
C SER A 86 16.17 37.71 -22.37
N GLY A 87 16.86 37.01 -23.28
CA GLY A 87 18.14 37.50 -23.80
C GLY A 87 17.88 38.77 -24.62
N GLY A 88 18.71 39.80 -24.45
CA GLY A 88 18.67 40.99 -25.31
C GLY A 88 18.92 40.63 -26.78
N THR A 89 18.65 41.56 -27.71
CA THR A 89 18.90 41.37 -29.15
C THR A 89 20.34 40.93 -29.40
N GLY A 90 20.55 39.68 -29.82
CA GLY A 90 21.86 39.07 -30.06
C GLY A 90 22.47 38.29 -28.88
N GLY A 91 21.80 38.25 -27.71
CA GLY A 91 22.24 37.47 -26.55
C GLY A 91 21.63 36.07 -26.50
N THR A 92 22.36 35.10 -25.95
CA THR A 92 21.83 33.76 -25.62
C THR A 92 20.74 33.87 -24.55
N THR A 93 19.63 33.15 -24.71
CA THR A 93 18.54 33.05 -23.72
C THR A 93 19.08 32.70 -22.33
N GLY A 94 18.54 33.34 -21.27
CA GLY A 94 18.96 33.11 -19.88
C GLY A 94 18.77 31.67 -19.40
N ALA A 95 19.40 31.34 -18.26
CA ALA A 95 19.29 30.01 -17.66
C ALA A 95 17.83 29.67 -17.29
N THR A 96 17.52 28.40 -17.45
CA THR A 96 16.16 27.85 -17.46
C THR A 96 15.71 27.40 -16.06
N GLY A 97 14.46 27.70 -15.66
CA GLY A 97 13.86 27.22 -14.42
C GLY A 97 13.34 25.77 -14.52
N LYS A 98 13.83 24.88 -13.66
CA LYS A 98 13.26 23.53 -13.47
C LYS A 98 12.00 23.62 -12.60
N ALA A 99 10.98 22.82 -12.92
CA ALA A 99 9.77 22.77 -12.09
C ALA A 99 9.98 21.97 -10.79
N GLY A 100 9.17 22.28 -9.78
CA GLY A 100 9.13 21.60 -8.49
C GLY A 100 8.60 20.17 -8.60
N THR A 101 9.07 19.32 -7.70
CA THR A 101 8.59 17.95 -7.54
C THR A 101 7.27 17.91 -6.81
N GLY A 102 6.42 16.93 -7.13
CA GLY A 102 5.19 16.69 -6.39
C GLY A 102 5.42 16.22 -4.95
N GLY A 103 4.47 16.50 -4.06
CA GLY A 103 4.54 16.09 -2.65
C GLY A 103 4.27 14.59 -2.42
N THR A 104 4.52 14.11 -1.20
CA THR A 104 4.24 12.72 -0.79
C THR A 104 2.82 12.56 -0.26
N GLY A 105 2.08 11.53 -0.68
CA GLY A 105 0.77 11.21 -0.13
C GLY A 105 0.84 10.80 1.34
N GLY A 106 -0.22 11.06 2.09
CA GLY A 106 -0.36 10.69 3.50
C GLY A 106 -0.61 9.20 3.69
N GLN A 107 -0.32 8.67 4.88
CA GLN A 107 -0.56 7.27 5.22
C GLN A 107 -2.06 6.98 5.39
N GLY A 108 -2.52 5.80 4.96
CA GLY A 108 -3.84 5.27 5.32
C GLY A 108 -3.91 4.88 6.80
N GLY A 109 -5.07 5.07 7.42
CA GLY A 109 -5.31 4.65 8.80
C GLY A 109 -5.34 3.13 8.92
N ASP A 110 -4.93 2.59 10.06
CA ASP A 110 -5.00 1.15 10.32
C ASP A 110 -6.46 0.67 10.48
N GLY A 111 -6.71 -0.59 10.13
CA GLY A 111 -7.96 -1.28 10.39
C GLY A 111 -8.15 -1.58 11.87
N GLY A 112 -9.39 -1.55 12.33
CA GLY A 112 -9.76 -1.86 13.70
C GLY A 112 -9.68 -3.36 13.99
N THR A 113 -9.39 -3.71 15.24
CA THR A 113 -9.44 -5.10 15.71
C THR A 113 -10.85 -5.68 15.57
N GLY A 114 -10.95 -6.96 15.22
CA GLY A 114 -12.20 -7.71 15.23
C GLY A 114 -12.71 -7.91 16.66
N ALA A 115 -14.03 -7.98 16.84
CA ALA A 115 -14.59 -8.27 18.15
C ALA A 115 -14.28 -9.71 18.59
N ASP A 116 -14.04 -9.91 19.89
CA ASP A 116 -13.87 -11.25 20.45
C ASP A 116 -15.18 -12.06 20.43
N GLY A 117 -15.06 -13.38 20.39
CA GLY A 117 -16.17 -14.31 20.52
C GLY A 117 -16.71 -14.34 21.95
N THR A 118 -18.01 -14.55 22.11
CA THR A 118 -18.64 -14.55 23.44
C THR A 118 -18.52 -15.91 24.13
N ASN A 119 -18.11 -15.93 25.41
CA ASN A 119 -18.03 -17.17 26.18
C ASN A 119 -19.42 -17.81 26.34
N ALA A 120 -19.49 -19.13 26.20
CA ALA A 120 -20.70 -19.88 26.55
C ALA A 120 -20.93 -19.81 28.06
N ALA A 121 -22.20 -19.77 28.48
CA ALA A 121 -22.53 -19.81 29.90
C ALA A 121 -21.91 -21.06 30.56
N ALA A 122 -21.20 -20.86 31.68
CA ALA A 122 -20.49 -21.94 32.37
C ALA A 122 -21.43 -23.11 32.68
N GLY A 123 -21.03 -24.32 32.28
CA GLY A 123 -21.80 -25.55 32.51
C GLY A 123 -22.97 -25.79 31.55
N SER A 124 -23.19 -24.93 30.54
CA SER A 124 -24.27 -25.11 29.56
C SER A 124 -23.98 -26.20 28.52
N GLY A 125 -22.73 -26.61 28.34
CA GLY A 125 -22.30 -27.51 27.28
C GLY A 125 -22.39 -26.91 25.87
N ALA A 126 -22.73 -25.62 25.74
CA ALA A 126 -22.75 -24.91 24.47
C ALA A 126 -21.33 -24.50 24.04
N THR A 127 -21.10 -24.47 22.73
CA THR A 127 -19.90 -23.88 22.12
C THR A 127 -19.94 -22.36 22.27
N GLY A 128 -18.81 -21.76 22.64
CA GLY A 128 -18.67 -20.30 22.68
C GLY A 128 -18.71 -19.68 21.28
N GLY A 129 -19.00 -18.39 21.19
CA GLY A 129 -19.06 -17.65 19.94
C GLY A 129 -17.71 -17.59 19.22
N THR A 130 -17.77 -17.37 17.91
CA THR A 130 -16.56 -17.18 17.09
C THR A 130 -16.08 -15.74 17.18
N GLY A 131 -14.75 -15.53 17.21
CA GLY A 131 -14.15 -14.21 17.04
C GLY A 131 -14.37 -13.67 15.63
N PHE A 132 -14.46 -12.35 15.50
CA PHE A 132 -14.71 -11.67 14.24
C PHE A 132 -13.40 -11.27 13.54
N ALA A 133 -13.43 -11.17 12.22
CA ALA A 133 -12.26 -10.73 11.46
C ALA A 133 -11.87 -9.28 11.81
N GLY A 134 -10.57 -8.99 11.73
CA GLY A 134 -10.06 -7.62 11.76
C GLY A 134 -10.54 -6.81 10.56
N GLY A 135 -10.65 -5.49 10.73
CA GLY A 135 -11.00 -4.56 9.65
C GLY A 135 -9.86 -4.40 8.66
N GLN A 136 -10.14 -3.99 7.42
CA GLN A 136 -9.09 -3.73 6.44
C GLN A 136 -8.34 -2.44 6.78
N GLY A 137 -7.06 -2.40 6.44
CA GLY A 137 -6.29 -1.15 6.46
C GLY A 137 -6.81 -0.16 5.44
N GLY A 138 -6.72 1.13 5.75
CA GLY A 138 -7.15 2.20 4.86
C GLY A 138 -6.17 2.44 3.70
N GLN A 139 -6.65 3.01 2.60
CA GLN A 139 -5.79 3.31 1.46
C GLN A 139 -4.79 4.44 1.77
N GLY A 140 -3.56 4.35 1.26
CA GLY A 140 -2.63 5.48 1.25
C GLY A 140 -3.13 6.63 0.37
N GLY A 141 -2.80 7.86 0.74
CA GLY A 141 -3.14 9.05 -0.02
C GLY A 141 -2.34 9.15 -1.32
N GLN A 142 -2.89 9.84 -2.32
CA GLN A 142 -2.18 10.03 -3.60
C GLN A 142 -0.95 10.95 -3.45
N GLY A 143 0.10 10.64 -4.20
CA GLY A 143 1.23 11.55 -4.40
C GLY A 143 0.82 12.78 -5.19
N GLY A 144 1.48 13.90 -4.94
CA GLY A 144 1.18 15.16 -5.62
C GLY A 144 1.73 15.17 -7.04
N ASP A 145 1.05 15.81 -7.97
CA ASP A 145 1.60 15.98 -9.32
C ASP A 145 2.81 16.92 -9.32
N SER A 146 3.67 16.77 -10.31
CA SER A 146 4.79 17.70 -10.49
C SER A 146 4.35 19.02 -11.11
N GLY A 147 5.14 20.07 -10.90
CA GLY A 147 5.01 21.30 -11.67
C GLY A 147 5.41 21.09 -13.14
N ALA A 148 4.73 21.80 -14.05
CA ALA A 148 5.18 21.92 -15.44
C ALA A 148 6.44 22.79 -15.54
N GLY A 149 7.32 22.47 -16.50
CA GLY A 149 8.49 23.28 -16.81
C GLY A 149 8.12 24.65 -17.37
N GLY A 150 8.87 25.69 -16.99
CA GLY A 150 8.77 27.02 -17.62
C GLY A 150 9.30 26.97 -19.06
N THR A 151 9.29 28.07 -19.82
CA THR A 151 9.85 28.11 -21.19
C THR A 151 11.29 27.58 -21.21
N ASN A 152 11.60 26.67 -22.15
CA ASN A 152 12.82 25.84 -22.23
C ASN A 152 13.09 24.91 -21.03
N GLY A 153 12.24 24.92 -20.00
CA GLY A 153 12.39 24.22 -18.72
C GLY A 153 11.91 22.80 -18.70
N SER A 154 12.68 21.93 -18.04
CA SER A 154 12.24 20.56 -17.82
C SER A 154 11.10 20.50 -16.79
N GLY A 155 10.15 19.61 -17.03
CA GLY A 155 9.11 19.27 -16.06
C GLY A 155 9.68 18.67 -14.76
N GLY A 156 8.91 18.76 -13.69
CA GLY A 156 9.26 18.21 -12.38
C GLY A 156 9.02 16.70 -12.31
N ALA A 157 9.56 16.05 -11.28
CA ALA A 157 9.22 14.65 -11.00
C ALA A 157 7.92 14.55 -10.19
N GLY A 158 7.11 13.52 -10.50
CA GLY A 158 5.87 13.26 -9.80
C GLY A 158 6.10 12.91 -8.33
N GLY A 159 5.10 13.16 -7.50
CA GLY A 159 5.13 12.88 -6.08
C GLY A 159 4.98 11.40 -5.77
N VAL A 160 5.35 11.02 -4.55
CA VAL A 160 5.29 9.64 -4.08
C VAL A 160 3.91 9.35 -3.48
N GLY A 161 3.30 8.22 -3.82
CA GLY A 161 2.07 7.78 -3.17
C GLY A 161 2.27 7.44 -1.69
N GLY A 162 1.24 7.62 -0.87
CA GLY A 162 1.26 7.31 0.56
C GLY A 162 1.24 5.81 0.85
N LYS A 163 1.69 5.40 2.03
CA LYS A 163 1.59 3.99 2.47
C LYS A 163 0.13 3.64 2.80
N GLY A 164 -0.35 2.45 2.43
CA GLY A 164 -1.58 1.89 2.95
C GLY A 164 -1.52 1.62 4.45
N GLY A 165 -2.65 1.67 5.13
CA GLY A 165 -2.79 1.33 6.55
C GLY A 165 -2.66 -0.17 6.78
N THR A 166 -2.28 -0.56 7.99
CA THR A 166 -2.18 -1.98 8.37
C THR A 166 -3.58 -2.57 8.55
N GLY A 167 -3.78 -3.83 8.19
CA GLY A 167 -5.00 -4.55 8.53
C GLY A 167 -5.15 -4.73 10.05
N GLY A 168 -6.39 -4.77 10.54
CA GLY A 168 -6.69 -4.98 11.94
C GLY A 168 -6.42 -6.42 12.39
N THR A 169 -6.10 -6.64 13.65
CA THR A 169 -5.97 -7.99 14.21
C THR A 169 -7.33 -8.70 14.26
N GLY A 170 -7.36 -10.00 14.02
CA GLY A 170 -8.56 -10.83 14.23
C GLY A 170 -8.97 -10.87 15.70
N GLY A 171 -10.27 -10.93 15.98
CA GLY A 171 -10.79 -11.09 17.33
C GLY A 171 -10.58 -12.51 17.85
N SER A 172 -10.34 -12.65 19.15
CA SER A 172 -10.10 -13.94 19.80
C SER A 172 -11.36 -14.81 19.76
N GLY A 173 -11.19 -16.12 19.70
CA GLY A 173 -12.31 -17.04 19.90
C GLY A 173 -12.83 -16.97 21.35
N ALA A 174 -14.00 -17.52 21.61
CA ALA A 174 -14.43 -17.78 22.98
C ALA A 174 -13.65 -18.95 23.62
N ASP A 175 -13.55 -18.95 24.95
CA ASP A 175 -13.03 -20.07 25.74
C ASP A 175 -13.99 -21.26 25.64
N SER A 176 -13.71 -22.18 24.70
CA SER A 176 -14.40 -23.47 24.62
C SER A 176 -13.59 -24.46 23.79
N THR A 177 -13.92 -25.74 23.92
CA THR A 177 -13.28 -26.85 23.20
C THR A 177 -13.37 -26.77 21.66
N THR A 178 -14.15 -25.83 21.12
CA THR A 178 -14.40 -25.64 19.69
C THR A 178 -14.51 -24.16 19.28
N GLY A 179 -14.15 -23.21 20.17
CA GLY A 179 -14.25 -21.78 19.86
C GLY A 179 -13.37 -21.43 18.66
N VAL A 180 -13.89 -20.66 17.72
CA VAL A 180 -13.17 -20.29 16.48
C VAL A 180 -12.88 -18.79 16.53
N GLY A 181 -11.64 -18.36 16.69
CA GLY A 181 -11.23 -16.96 16.52
C GLY A 181 -11.30 -16.45 15.08
N GLY A 182 -11.05 -15.16 14.91
CA GLY A 182 -11.13 -14.43 13.64
C GLY A 182 -9.80 -14.35 12.91
N THR A 183 -9.84 -14.26 11.59
CA THR A 183 -8.65 -13.97 10.76
C THR A 183 -8.22 -12.51 10.91
N GLY A 184 -6.94 -12.24 10.69
CA GLY A 184 -6.45 -10.87 10.54
C GLY A 184 -7.10 -10.18 9.34
N GLY A 185 -7.30 -8.87 9.44
CA GLY A 185 -7.79 -8.02 8.35
C GLY A 185 -6.69 -7.79 7.31
N ASP A 186 -7.07 -7.54 6.06
CA ASP A 186 -6.10 -7.27 5.01
C ASP A 186 -5.44 -5.89 5.16
N GLY A 187 -4.20 -5.76 4.72
CA GLY A 187 -3.52 -4.48 4.62
C GLY A 187 -4.16 -3.57 3.56
N GLY A 188 -4.16 -2.27 3.82
CA GLY A 188 -4.69 -1.26 2.91
C GLY A 188 -3.85 -1.09 1.65
N VAL A 189 -4.47 -0.65 0.56
CA VAL A 189 -3.73 -0.42 -0.70
C VAL A 189 -2.84 0.83 -0.59
N GLY A 190 -1.63 0.78 -1.14
CA GLY A 190 -0.75 1.95 -1.26
C GLY A 190 -1.36 3.04 -2.15
N GLY A 191 -1.11 4.30 -1.81
CA GLY A 191 -1.56 5.43 -2.62
C GLY A 191 -0.90 5.46 -3.99
N ALA A 192 -1.62 5.89 -5.02
CA ALA A 192 -1.02 6.09 -6.33
C ALA A 192 0.02 7.22 -6.30
N ALA A 193 1.05 7.14 -7.14
CA ALA A 193 1.99 8.24 -7.30
C ALA A 193 1.37 9.41 -8.07
N GLY A 194 1.95 10.60 -7.90
CA GLY A 194 1.63 11.75 -8.75
C GLY A 194 2.31 11.66 -10.11
N ALA A 195 1.72 12.31 -11.11
CA ALA A 195 2.22 12.34 -12.47
C ALA A 195 3.44 13.29 -12.63
N GLY A 196 4.30 12.95 -13.59
CA GLY A 196 5.42 13.76 -14.05
C GLY A 196 4.95 15.05 -14.74
N GLY A 197 5.65 16.17 -14.51
CA GLY A 197 5.30 17.45 -15.10
C GLY A 197 5.62 17.51 -16.59
N GLY A 198 4.80 18.21 -17.38
CA GLY A 198 5.12 18.43 -18.80
C GLY A 198 6.42 19.23 -18.99
N GLY A 199 7.10 18.99 -20.12
CA GLY A 199 8.25 19.79 -20.55
C GLY A 199 7.82 21.17 -21.06
N GLY A 200 8.65 22.18 -20.82
CA GLY A 200 8.46 23.54 -21.28
C GLY A 200 8.59 23.68 -22.80
N GLY A 201 7.74 24.53 -23.37
CA GLY A 201 7.82 24.91 -24.78
C GLY A 201 9.13 25.62 -25.14
N VAL A 202 9.43 25.66 -26.44
CA VAL A 202 10.62 26.32 -26.99
C VAL A 202 10.51 27.85 -26.89
N GLY A 203 11.56 28.51 -26.42
CA GLY A 203 11.70 29.97 -26.45
C GLY A 203 12.02 30.47 -27.85
N SER A 204 11.36 31.55 -28.29
CA SER A 204 11.65 32.20 -29.57
C SER A 204 13.05 32.82 -29.53
N GLY A 205 13.92 32.40 -30.45
CA GLY A 205 15.16 33.11 -30.73
C GLY A 205 14.86 34.49 -31.33
N GLY A 206 15.73 35.48 -31.08
CA GLY A 206 15.70 36.73 -31.84
C GLY A 206 15.92 36.47 -33.35
N THR A 207 15.54 37.42 -34.21
CA THR A 207 15.79 37.34 -35.65
C THR A 207 17.26 37.01 -35.95
N GLY A 208 17.52 35.87 -36.57
CA GLY A 208 18.87 35.36 -36.90
C GLY A 208 19.56 34.54 -35.80
N GLY A 209 18.97 34.41 -34.61
CA GLY A 209 19.46 33.53 -33.55
C GLY A 209 18.93 32.10 -33.67
N SER A 210 19.71 31.11 -33.21
CA SER A 210 19.25 29.73 -33.11
C SER A 210 18.15 29.62 -32.03
N THR A 211 17.03 28.99 -32.40
CA THR A 211 15.96 28.63 -31.47
C THR A 211 16.49 27.80 -30.29
N GLY A 212 16.06 28.12 -29.06
CA GLY A 212 16.48 27.39 -27.86
C GLY A 212 16.00 25.92 -27.85
N ALA A 213 16.73 25.04 -27.17
CA ALA A 213 16.29 23.66 -26.98
C ALA A 213 15.08 23.57 -26.05
N ALA A 214 14.15 22.68 -26.37
CA ALA A 214 12.92 22.48 -25.60
C ALA A 214 13.15 21.81 -24.25
N GLY A 215 12.24 22.08 -23.31
CA GLY A 215 12.21 21.39 -22.04
C GLY A 215 11.85 19.91 -22.20
N LYS A 216 12.62 19.04 -21.54
CA LYS A 216 12.26 17.62 -21.40
C LYS A 216 11.06 17.46 -20.48
N ALA A 217 10.27 16.43 -20.71
CA ALA A 217 9.23 16.10 -19.75
C ALA A 217 9.82 15.61 -18.42
N GLY A 218 9.02 15.79 -17.38
CA GLY A 218 9.21 15.25 -16.05
C GLY A 218 8.93 13.75 -15.99
N THR A 219 9.55 13.08 -15.04
CA THR A 219 9.35 11.66 -14.78
C THR A 219 8.14 11.43 -13.89
N GLY A 220 7.43 10.33 -14.11
CA GLY A 220 6.35 9.92 -13.22
C GLY A 220 6.83 9.65 -11.79
N GLY A 221 5.92 9.80 -10.82
CA GLY A 221 6.20 9.55 -9.40
C GLY A 221 6.25 8.07 -9.06
N THR A 222 6.69 7.74 -7.84
CA THR A 222 6.70 6.35 -7.35
C THR A 222 5.42 6.01 -6.59
N GLY A 223 4.80 4.88 -6.90
CA GLY A 223 3.62 4.41 -6.18
C GLY A 223 3.90 4.17 -4.71
N GLY A 224 2.88 4.33 -3.88
CA GLY A 224 2.94 4.12 -2.44
C GLY A 224 3.07 2.65 -2.07
N GLN A 225 3.60 2.35 -0.90
CA GLN A 225 3.68 0.97 -0.42
C GLN A 225 2.31 0.47 0.05
N GLY A 226 1.96 -0.78 -0.23
CA GLY A 226 0.82 -1.46 0.39
C GLY A 226 0.98 -1.55 1.91
N GLY A 227 -0.14 -1.48 2.63
CA GLY A 227 -0.22 -1.72 4.05
C GLY A 227 0.03 -3.18 4.37
N ASP A 228 0.56 -3.45 5.56
CA ASP A 228 0.83 -4.83 5.98
C ASP A 228 -0.48 -5.51 6.41
N GLY A 229 -0.60 -6.82 6.22
CA GLY A 229 -1.73 -7.60 6.69
C GLY A 229 -1.80 -7.64 8.22
N GLY A 230 -3.02 -7.68 8.76
CA GLY A 230 -3.27 -7.81 10.17
C GLY A 230 -2.91 -9.20 10.70
N THR A 231 -2.58 -9.29 11.98
CA THR A 231 -2.27 -10.58 12.61
C THR A 231 -3.54 -11.42 12.76
N GLY A 232 -3.42 -12.74 12.57
CA GLY A 232 -4.48 -13.67 12.93
C GLY A 232 -4.71 -13.69 14.44
N ALA A 233 -5.92 -14.03 14.88
CA ALA A 233 -6.18 -14.28 16.28
C ALA A 233 -5.44 -15.54 16.77
N ASP A 234 -5.03 -15.54 18.02
CA ASP A 234 -4.50 -16.74 18.66
C ASP A 234 -5.61 -17.76 18.93
N GLY A 235 -5.23 -19.04 19.03
CA GLY A 235 -6.11 -20.10 19.48
C GLY A 235 -6.45 -19.95 20.96
N THR A 236 -7.63 -20.44 21.34
CA THR A 236 -8.10 -20.45 22.74
C THR A 236 -7.86 -21.79 23.41
N ASP A 237 -7.41 -21.74 24.66
CA ASP A 237 -7.17 -22.91 25.49
C ASP A 237 -8.47 -23.69 25.74
N ALA A 238 -8.35 -25.01 25.84
CA ALA A 238 -9.46 -25.83 26.29
C ALA A 238 -9.74 -25.57 27.77
N ALA A 239 -11.02 -25.63 28.16
CA ALA A 239 -11.41 -25.49 29.56
C ALA A 239 -10.63 -26.46 30.46
N ALA A 240 -10.07 -25.94 31.55
CA ALA A 240 -9.22 -26.71 32.46
C ALA A 240 -9.92 -28.00 32.93
N GLY A 241 -9.24 -29.15 32.78
CA GLY A 241 -9.76 -30.45 33.20
C GLY A 241 -10.75 -31.12 32.22
N SER A 242 -11.05 -30.51 31.08
CA SER A 242 -11.96 -31.10 30.07
C SER A 242 -11.35 -32.26 29.27
N GLY A 243 -10.01 -32.37 29.23
CA GLY A 243 -9.30 -33.34 28.40
C GLY A 243 -9.40 -33.07 26.88
N ALA A 244 -9.99 -31.94 26.47
CA ALA A 244 -10.10 -31.52 25.08
C ALA A 244 -8.84 -30.76 24.62
N THR A 245 -8.60 -30.77 23.31
CA THR A 245 -7.59 -29.94 22.65
C THR A 245 -8.10 -28.51 22.53
N GLY A 246 -7.23 -27.52 22.76
CA GLY A 246 -7.54 -26.11 22.47
C GLY A 246 -7.73 -25.86 20.97
N SER A 247 -8.23 -24.67 20.62
CA SER A 247 -8.50 -24.32 19.22
C SER A 247 -7.25 -23.93 18.44
N ALA A 248 -7.35 -23.96 17.11
CA ALA A 248 -6.25 -23.58 16.26
C ALA A 248 -6.04 -22.06 16.24
N GLY A 249 -4.80 -21.59 16.07
CA GLY A 249 -4.52 -20.21 15.70
C GLY A 249 -5.06 -19.87 14.31
N PHE A 250 -5.37 -18.60 14.08
CA PHE A 250 -6.03 -18.15 12.84
C PHE A 250 -5.04 -17.55 11.85
N ALA A 251 -5.38 -17.61 10.56
CA ALA A 251 -4.51 -17.07 9.53
C ALA A 251 -4.33 -15.56 9.68
N GLY A 252 -3.12 -15.09 9.37
CA GLY A 252 -2.85 -13.66 9.17
C GLY A 252 -3.57 -13.14 7.93
N GLY A 253 -3.89 -11.84 7.93
CA GLY A 253 -4.47 -11.14 6.78
C GLY A 253 -3.46 -10.99 5.64
N ALA A 254 -3.93 -10.80 4.42
CA ALA A 254 -3.03 -10.58 3.29
C ALA A 254 -2.41 -9.18 3.34
N GLY A 255 -1.22 -9.03 2.78
CA GLY A 255 -0.62 -7.72 2.56
C GLY A 255 -1.38 -6.93 1.50
N GLY A 256 -1.48 -5.61 1.68
CA GLY A 256 -2.13 -4.72 0.74
C GLY A 256 -1.34 -4.58 -0.57
N GLN A 257 -2.01 -4.25 -1.66
CA GLN A 257 -1.34 -4.00 -2.93
C GLN A 257 -0.48 -2.71 -2.87
N GLY A 258 0.67 -2.70 -3.55
CA GLY A 258 1.41 -1.47 -3.82
C GLY A 258 0.62 -0.52 -4.72
N GLY A 259 0.77 0.78 -4.51
CA GLY A 259 0.15 1.81 -5.32
C GLY A 259 0.74 1.88 -6.73
N GLN A 260 -0.02 2.36 -7.70
CA GLN A 260 0.46 2.52 -9.07
C GLN A 260 1.56 3.60 -9.17
N GLY A 261 2.56 3.38 -10.01
CA GLY A 261 3.52 4.41 -10.41
C GLY A 261 2.85 5.51 -11.23
N GLY A 262 3.36 6.73 -11.11
CA GLY A 262 2.78 7.88 -11.81
C GLY A 262 3.14 7.88 -13.28
N ASP A 263 2.27 8.36 -14.14
CA ASP A 263 2.61 8.51 -15.55
C ASP A 263 3.66 9.61 -15.74
N SER A 264 4.44 9.48 -16.81
CA SER A 264 5.40 10.52 -17.17
C SER A 264 4.72 11.76 -17.73
N GLY A 265 5.42 12.89 -17.70
CA GLY A 265 5.02 14.06 -18.48
C GLY A 265 5.23 13.85 -19.98
N VAL A 266 4.49 14.62 -20.79
CA VAL A 266 4.73 14.76 -22.23
C VAL A 266 5.84 15.78 -22.49
N GLY A 267 6.72 15.50 -23.45
CA GLY A 267 7.79 16.43 -23.85
C GLY A 267 7.23 17.73 -24.47
N GLY A 268 7.92 18.86 -24.27
CA GLY A 268 7.61 20.09 -25.00
C GLY A 268 7.88 19.95 -26.52
N THR A 269 7.54 20.94 -27.35
CA THR A 269 7.84 20.92 -28.80
C THR A 269 9.32 20.61 -29.06
N ASN A 270 9.70 19.60 -29.84
CA ASN A 270 11.10 19.08 -29.99
C ASN A 270 11.75 18.49 -28.72
N GLY A 271 11.02 18.41 -27.61
CA GLY A 271 11.46 17.83 -26.33
C GLY A 271 11.15 16.34 -26.25
N SER A 272 12.00 15.58 -25.56
CA SER A 272 11.73 14.16 -25.31
C SER A 272 10.66 13.98 -24.22
N GLY A 273 9.86 12.91 -24.35
CA GLY A 273 8.96 12.43 -23.30
C GLY A 273 9.71 11.98 -22.05
N GLY A 274 9.02 11.98 -20.92
CA GLY A 274 9.56 11.56 -19.63
C GLY A 274 9.51 10.05 -19.44
N ALA A 275 10.28 9.52 -18.49
CA ALA A 275 10.16 8.12 -18.08
C ALA A 275 8.97 7.92 -17.14
N GLY A 276 8.31 6.77 -17.29
CA GLY A 276 7.19 6.38 -16.43
C GLY A 276 7.62 6.17 -15.00
N GLY A 277 6.68 6.34 -14.08
CA GLY A 277 6.88 6.17 -12.66
C GLY A 277 7.03 4.72 -12.26
N VAL A 278 7.66 4.51 -11.11
CA VAL A 278 7.87 3.16 -10.56
C VAL A 278 6.63 2.73 -9.78
N GLY A 279 6.17 1.50 -9.99
CA GLY A 279 5.11 0.92 -9.18
C GLY A 279 5.50 0.78 -7.71
N GLY A 280 4.53 0.91 -6.81
CA GLY A 280 4.74 0.80 -5.37
C GLY A 280 5.03 -0.64 -4.93
N LYS A 281 5.66 -0.81 -3.78
CA LYS A 281 5.89 -2.15 -3.23
C LYS A 281 4.60 -2.70 -2.60
N GLY A 282 4.30 -3.98 -2.79
CA GLY A 282 3.26 -4.67 -2.03
C GLY A 282 3.55 -4.68 -0.52
N GLY A 283 2.48 -4.69 0.28
CA GLY A 283 2.53 -4.83 1.72
C GLY A 283 2.92 -6.25 2.15
N SER A 284 3.44 -6.41 3.35
CA SER A 284 3.78 -7.75 3.85
C SER A 284 2.51 -8.47 4.30
N GLY A 285 2.47 -9.80 4.17
CA GLY A 285 1.40 -10.60 4.77
C GLY A 285 1.45 -10.53 6.29
N GLY A 286 0.28 -10.63 6.93
CA GLY A 286 0.15 -10.68 8.39
C GLY A 286 0.67 -11.99 8.96
N THR A 287 1.12 -11.98 10.21
CA THR A 287 1.53 -13.24 10.88
C THR A 287 0.30 -14.08 11.23
N GLY A 288 0.42 -15.40 11.10
CA GLY A 288 -0.56 -16.33 11.66
C GLY A 288 -0.60 -16.23 13.18
N GLY A 289 -1.78 -16.43 13.76
CA GLY A 289 -1.95 -16.53 15.20
C GLY A 289 -1.32 -17.79 15.76
N SER A 290 -0.92 -17.74 17.02
CA SER A 290 -0.37 -18.88 17.75
C SER A 290 -1.46 -19.91 18.02
N GLY A 291 -1.10 -21.19 18.15
CA GLY A 291 -2.06 -22.19 18.62
C GLY A 291 -2.44 -22.00 20.09
N ALA A 292 -3.43 -22.78 20.54
CA ALA A 292 -3.74 -22.92 21.96
C ALA A 292 -2.86 -23.98 22.66
N ASP A 293 -2.64 -23.84 23.96
CA ASP A 293 -1.84 -24.78 24.77
C ASP A 293 -2.50 -26.17 24.77
N SER A 294 -1.93 -27.09 24.01
CA SER A 294 -2.37 -28.49 23.96
C SER A 294 -1.30 -29.43 23.42
N THR A 295 -1.51 -30.73 23.65
CA THR A 295 -0.61 -31.81 23.18
C THR A 295 -0.52 -31.94 21.65
N THR A 296 -1.37 -31.23 20.89
CA THR A 296 -1.38 -31.23 19.41
C THR A 296 -1.48 -29.82 18.83
N GLY A 297 -1.08 -28.78 19.57
CA GLY A 297 -1.33 -27.37 19.26
C GLY A 297 -1.26 -27.02 17.78
N VAL A 298 -2.39 -26.53 17.25
CA VAL A 298 -2.52 -26.09 15.85
C VAL A 298 -2.47 -24.57 15.83
N GLY A 299 -1.59 -23.95 15.06
CA GLY A 299 -1.44 -22.51 14.90
C GLY A 299 -1.86 -22.10 13.50
N GLY A 300 -1.97 -20.79 13.28
CA GLY A 300 -2.42 -20.21 12.03
C GLY A 300 -1.31 -20.15 10.98
N THR A 301 -1.66 -20.25 9.71
CA THR A 301 -0.71 -19.95 8.63
C THR A 301 -0.47 -18.45 8.53
N GLY A 302 0.72 -18.06 8.07
CA GLY A 302 0.99 -16.67 7.70
C GLY A 302 0.11 -16.22 6.53
N GLY A 303 -0.24 -14.94 6.49
CA GLY A 303 -0.94 -14.33 5.37
C GLY A 303 -0.01 -14.12 4.17
N ASP A 304 -0.58 -14.07 2.97
CA ASP A 304 0.21 -13.86 1.76
C ASP A 304 0.71 -12.40 1.65
N GLY A 305 1.87 -12.22 1.01
CA GLY A 305 2.39 -10.91 0.67
C GLY A 305 1.54 -10.22 -0.39
N GLY A 306 1.40 -8.90 -0.27
CA GLY A 306 0.64 -8.08 -1.21
C GLY A 306 1.33 -7.98 -2.57
N VAL A 307 0.54 -7.78 -3.63
CA VAL A 307 1.09 -7.64 -4.99
C VAL A 307 1.76 -6.26 -5.15
N GLY A 308 2.88 -6.21 -5.87
CA GLY A 308 3.52 -4.95 -6.27
C GLY A 308 2.63 -4.11 -7.18
N GLY A 309 2.68 -2.79 -7.03
CA GLY A 309 1.92 -1.86 -7.85
C GLY A 309 2.39 -1.86 -9.30
N ALA A 310 1.49 -1.62 -10.25
CA ALA A 310 1.88 -1.46 -11.65
C ALA A 310 2.72 -0.19 -11.84
N ALA A 311 3.62 -0.19 -12.83
CA ALA A 311 4.36 1.01 -13.19
C ALA A 311 3.48 2.04 -13.90
N GLY A 312 3.97 3.29 -13.95
CA GLY A 312 3.40 4.33 -14.80
C GLY A 312 3.86 4.22 -16.25
N ALA A 313 3.05 4.71 -17.18
CA ALA A 313 3.36 4.72 -18.60
C ALA A 313 4.42 5.78 -18.95
N GLY A 314 5.18 5.49 -20.00
CA GLY A 314 6.15 6.40 -20.60
C GLY A 314 5.49 7.60 -21.29
N GLY A 315 6.12 8.77 -21.21
CA GLY A 315 5.56 10.01 -21.76
C GLY A 315 5.65 10.08 -23.27
N GLY A 316 4.70 10.74 -23.92
CA GLY A 316 4.80 11.02 -25.36
C GLY A 316 5.98 11.94 -25.69
N GLY A 317 6.59 11.73 -26.86
CA GLY A 317 7.60 12.63 -27.42
C GLY A 317 6.97 13.93 -27.93
N GLY A 318 7.71 15.03 -27.88
CA GLY A 318 7.29 16.32 -28.40
C GLY A 318 7.12 16.36 -29.92
N GLY A 319 6.09 17.07 -30.38
CA GLY A 319 5.89 17.35 -31.81
C GLY A 319 7.00 18.22 -32.41
N VAL A 320 7.13 18.24 -33.74
CA VAL A 320 8.14 19.03 -34.46
C VAL A 320 7.82 20.53 -34.38
N GLY A 321 8.80 21.35 -33.98
CA GLY A 321 8.70 22.80 -33.99
C GLY A 321 8.92 23.38 -35.39
N SER A 322 8.07 24.31 -35.83
CA SER A 322 8.32 25.10 -37.03
C SER A 322 9.56 25.97 -36.82
N GLY A 323 10.55 25.87 -37.73
CA GLY A 323 11.66 26.80 -37.75
C GLY A 323 11.15 28.23 -37.97
N GLY A 324 11.73 29.22 -37.29
CA GLY A 324 11.49 30.63 -37.63
C GLY A 324 11.91 30.91 -39.08
N THR A 325 11.43 31.98 -39.70
CA THR A 325 11.85 32.36 -41.05
C THR A 325 13.38 32.54 -41.09
N GLY A 326 14.07 31.59 -41.71
CA GLY A 326 15.54 31.52 -41.81
C GLY A 326 16.26 30.59 -40.81
N GLY A 327 15.56 29.95 -39.87
CA GLY A 327 16.14 28.96 -38.95
C GLY A 327 15.90 27.51 -39.38
N THR A 328 16.78 26.59 -38.99
CA THR A 328 16.60 25.14 -39.21
C THR A 328 15.48 24.59 -38.32
N THR A 329 14.61 23.72 -38.87
CA THR A 329 13.64 22.93 -38.10
C THR A 329 14.35 22.17 -36.97
N GLY A 330 13.83 22.25 -35.75
CA GLY A 330 14.42 21.54 -34.60
C GLY A 330 14.23 20.02 -34.69
N ALA A 331 15.09 19.27 -34.00
CA ALA A 331 15.04 17.80 -33.98
C ALA A 331 13.77 17.29 -33.27
N THR A 332 13.16 16.21 -33.79
CA THR A 332 11.94 15.62 -33.25
C THR A 332 12.13 15.05 -31.83
N GLY A 333 11.13 15.22 -30.97
CA GLY A 333 11.12 14.64 -29.64
C GLY A 333 10.98 13.12 -29.67
N LYS A 334 11.87 12.40 -28.98
CA LYS A 334 11.72 10.95 -28.73
C LYS A 334 10.66 10.71 -27.66
N ALA A 335 9.94 9.60 -27.76
CA ALA A 335 9.07 9.19 -26.69
C ALA A 335 9.85 8.78 -25.43
N GLY A 336 9.14 8.81 -24.32
CA GLY A 336 9.56 8.33 -23.02
C GLY A 336 9.45 6.81 -22.89
N THR A 337 10.26 6.27 -21.99
CA THR A 337 10.23 4.84 -21.65
C THR A 337 9.15 4.55 -20.62
N GLY A 338 8.51 3.39 -20.70
CA GLY A 338 7.62 2.91 -19.65
C GLY A 338 8.32 2.78 -18.30
N GLY A 339 7.55 2.87 -17.23
CA GLY A 339 8.05 2.73 -15.86
C GLY A 339 8.36 1.29 -15.48
N THR A 340 9.04 1.11 -14.35
CA THR A 340 9.30 -0.23 -13.80
C THR A 340 8.19 -0.65 -12.84
N GLY A 341 7.69 -1.88 -12.98
CA GLY A 341 6.69 -2.45 -12.07
C GLY A 341 7.19 -2.51 -10.64
N GLY A 342 6.26 -2.47 -9.69
CA GLY A 342 6.54 -2.51 -8.27
C GLY A 342 6.98 -3.88 -7.79
N VAL A 343 7.65 -3.93 -6.64
CA VAL A 343 8.10 -5.20 -6.06
C VAL A 343 6.96 -5.83 -5.25
N GLY A 344 6.78 -7.15 -5.35
CA GLY A 344 5.86 -7.89 -4.49
C GLY A 344 6.21 -7.80 -3.01
N GLY A 345 5.19 -7.90 -2.17
CA GLY A 345 5.29 -7.92 -0.72
C GLY A 345 5.84 -9.25 -0.21
N ALA A 346 6.42 -9.23 0.98
CA ALA A 346 6.86 -10.49 1.60
C ALA A 346 5.65 -11.24 2.16
N GLY A 347 5.67 -12.58 2.11
CA GLY A 347 4.72 -13.40 2.85
C GLY A 347 4.85 -13.21 4.36
N GLY A 348 3.75 -13.38 5.07
CA GLY A 348 3.66 -13.30 6.52
C GLY A 348 4.25 -14.53 7.21
N GLY A 349 4.73 -14.36 8.44
CA GLY A 349 5.23 -15.48 9.24
C GLY A 349 4.12 -16.46 9.62
N GLY A 350 4.42 -17.75 9.64
CA GLY A 350 3.53 -18.76 10.22
C GLY A 350 3.41 -18.63 11.73
N GLY A 351 2.27 -19.04 12.28
CA GLY A 351 2.02 -19.08 13.71
C GLY A 351 2.95 -20.06 14.43
N ALA A 352 3.29 -19.75 15.67
CA ALA A 352 4.08 -20.64 16.51
C ALA A 352 3.27 -21.88 16.93
N GLY A 353 3.96 -23.01 17.09
CA GLY A 353 3.45 -24.13 17.86
C GLY A 353 3.41 -23.79 19.36
N THR A 354 2.63 -24.54 20.13
CA THR A 354 2.51 -24.35 21.59
C THR A 354 3.16 -25.48 22.37
N ASP A 355 3.62 -25.16 23.57
CA ASP A 355 4.24 -26.13 24.46
C ASP A 355 3.23 -27.21 24.86
N ALA A 356 3.74 -28.42 25.12
CA ALA A 356 2.89 -29.49 25.64
C ALA A 356 2.48 -29.18 27.09
N ALA A 357 1.21 -29.43 27.43
CA ALA A 357 0.72 -29.29 28.80
C ALA A 357 1.63 -30.01 29.81
N ALA A 358 1.99 -29.31 30.89
CA ALA A 358 2.94 -29.82 31.87
C ALA A 358 2.50 -31.18 32.46
N GLY A 359 3.38 -32.18 32.40
CA GLY A 359 3.12 -33.52 32.93
C GLY A 359 2.36 -34.48 31.99
N SER A 360 2.00 -34.04 30.77
CA SER A 360 1.31 -34.88 29.78
C SER A 360 2.21 -35.91 29.08
N GLY A 361 3.53 -35.71 29.10
CA GLY A 361 4.48 -36.55 28.34
C GLY A 361 4.42 -36.39 26.82
N ALA A 362 3.62 -35.45 26.31
CA ALA A 362 3.48 -35.18 24.88
C ALA A 362 4.61 -34.26 24.35
N THR A 363 4.84 -34.32 23.03
CA THR A 363 5.72 -33.40 22.30
C THR A 363 5.00 -32.06 22.10
N GLY A 364 5.73 -30.94 22.14
CA GLY A 364 5.19 -29.63 21.78
C GLY A 364 4.74 -29.57 20.31
N GLY A 365 3.83 -28.64 19.99
CA GLY A 365 3.32 -28.43 18.64
C GLY A 365 4.43 -28.00 17.65
N THR A 366 4.33 -28.44 16.40
CA THR A 366 5.18 -27.94 15.31
C THR A 366 4.79 -26.52 14.93
N GLY A 367 5.72 -25.72 14.44
CA GLY A 367 5.40 -24.40 13.88
C GLY A 367 4.66 -24.50 12.54
N PHE A 368 3.91 -23.46 12.19
CA PHE A 368 3.04 -23.46 11.00
C PHE A 368 3.71 -22.79 9.80
N ALA A 369 3.22 -23.09 8.59
CA ALA A 369 3.82 -22.57 7.38
C ALA A 369 3.70 -21.04 7.29
N GLY A 370 4.73 -20.40 6.74
CA GLY A 370 4.68 -19.00 6.33
C GLY A 370 3.80 -18.80 5.09
N GLY A 371 3.29 -17.58 4.92
CA GLY A 371 2.53 -17.18 3.74
C GLY A 371 3.42 -17.03 2.50
N ALA A 372 2.82 -17.06 1.31
CA ALA A 372 3.56 -16.90 0.07
C ALA A 372 4.01 -15.45 -0.16
N GLY A 373 5.06 -15.27 -0.96
CA GLY A 373 5.47 -13.95 -1.43
C GLY A 373 4.47 -13.38 -2.42
N GLY A 374 4.28 -12.07 -2.39
CA GLY A 374 3.43 -11.36 -3.34
C GLY A 374 4.05 -11.29 -4.73
N GLN A 375 3.24 -11.22 -5.77
CA GLN A 375 3.75 -11.06 -7.14
C GLN A 375 4.33 -9.66 -7.38
N GLY A 376 5.28 -9.55 -8.31
CA GLY A 376 5.73 -8.26 -8.82
C GLY A 376 4.67 -7.56 -9.67
N GLY A 377 4.69 -6.23 -9.70
CA GLY A 377 3.81 -5.42 -10.52
C GLY A 377 4.16 -5.47 -12.00
N GLN A 378 3.24 -5.12 -12.87
CA GLN A 378 3.51 -5.06 -14.31
C GLN A 378 4.36 -3.84 -14.67
N GLY A 379 5.20 -3.97 -15.72
CA GLY A 379 5.94 -2.85 -16.29
C GLY A 379 5.01 -1.90 -17.03
N GLY A 380 5.41 -0.63 -17.15
CA GLY A 380 4.59 0.40 -17.79
C GLY A 380 4.65 0.35 -19.30
N ASP A 381 3.64 0.87 -19.98
CA ASP A 381 3.69 0.93 -21.45
C ASP A 381 4.68 1.98 -21.95
N SER A 382 5.19 1.78 -23.17
CA SER A 382 6.03 2.75 -23.86
C SER A 382 5.27 4.03 -24.19
N GLY A 383 5.97 5.18 -24.17
CA GLY A 383 5.42 6.40 -24.72
C GLY A 383 5.28 6.36 -26.25
N ALA A 384 4.29 7.09 -26.77
CA ALA A 384 4.15 7.31 -28.21
C ALA A 384 5.20 8.30 -28.73
N GLY A 385 5.77 8.02 -29.91
CA GLY A 385 6.68 8.95 -30.60
C GLY A 385 5.96 10.21 -31.09
N GLY A 386 6.68 11.33 -31.24
CA GLY A 386 6.16 12.51 -31.93
C GLY A 386 5.88 12.23 -33.42
N THR A 387 5.36 13.22 -34.16
CA THR A 387 4.92 13.10 -35.58
C THR A 387 5.98 12.68 -36.62
N ASN A 388 7.19 12.31 -36.20
CA ASN A 388 8.21 11.58 -36.96
C ASN A 388 9.28 10.98 -36.01
N GLY A 389 8.94 10.81 -34.73
CA GLY A 389 9.83 10.31 -33.68
C GLY A 389 9.63 8.81 -33.48
N SER A 390 10.68 8.09 -33.12
CA SER A 390 10.55 6.69 -32.72
C SER A 390 9.75 6.56 -31.42
N GLY A 391 8.95 5.50 -31.31
CA GLY A 391 8.28 5.11 -30.07
C GLY A 391 9.27 4.80 -28.94
N GLY A 392 8.77 4.80 -27.71
CA GLY A 392 9.54 4.51 -26.52
C GLY A 392 9.75 3.02 -26.33
N ALA A 393 10.68 2.64 -25.47
CA ALA A 393 10.73 1.27 -24.96
C ALA A 393 9.61 1.07 -23.92
N GLY A 394 9.03 -0.13 -23.90
CA GLY A 394 8.17 -0.56 -22.80
C GLY A 394 8.94 -0.62 -21.48
N GLY A 395 8.19 -0.59 -20.39
CA GLY A 395 8.66 -0.70 -19.03
C GLY A 395 8.97 -2.15 -18.65
N VAL A 396 9.79 -2.30 -17.62
CA VAL A 396 10.19 -3.62 -17.11
C VAL A 396 9.22 -4.06 -16.02
N GLY A 397 8.83 -5.34 -16.01
CA GLY A 397 8.07 -5.94 -14.93
C GLY A 397 8.77 -5.84 -13.57
N GLY A 398 7.97 -5.85 -12.51
CA GLY A 398 8.41 -5.85 -11.13
C GLY A 398 8.85 -7.24 -10.67
N LYS A 399 9.67 -7.25 -9.62
CA LYS A 399 10.15 -8.49 -9.00
C LYS A 399 9.10 -9.06 -8.05
N GLY A 400 8.94 -10.38 -8.01
CA GLY A 400 8.20 -11.08 -6.94
C GLY A 400 8.78 -10.81 -5.55
N GLY A 401 7.94 -10.98 -4.54
CA GLY A 401 8.26 -10.89 -3.13
C GLY A 401 8.82 -12.21 -2.60
N SER A 402 9.46 -12.17 -1.44
CA SER A 402 9.91 -13.39 -0.76
C SER A 402 8.76 -14.05 -0.01
N GLY A 403 8.74 -15.38 0.07
CA GLY A 403 7.85 -16.08 1.00
C GLY A 403 8.17 -15.79 2.47
N GLY A 404 7.18 -16.02 3.32
CA GLY A 404 7.24 -15.81 4.76
C GLY A 404 8.01 -16.92 5.48
N ALA A 405 8.55 -16.63 6.65
CA ALA A 405 9.17 -17.65 7.48
C ALA A 405 8.10 -18.58 8.07
N GLY A 406 8.42 -19.87 8.23
CA GLY A 406 7.60 -20.77 9.03
C GLY A 406 7.70 -20.42 10.52
N GLY A 407 6.67 -20.79 11.28
CA GLY A 407 6.60 -20.59 12.72
C GLY A 407 7.61 -21.46 13.47
N SER A 408 7.94 -21.07 14.69
CA SER A 408 8.76 -21.88 15.59
C SER A 408 7.97 -23.07 16.13
N GLY A 409 8.63 -24.23 16.24
CA GLY A 409 8.12 -25.34 17.03
C GLY A 409 8.30 -25.09 18.53
N ALA A 410 7.52 -25.80 19.34
CA ALA A 410 7.49 -25.62 20.79
C ALA A 410 8.22 -26.74 21.54
N ASP A 411 8.66 -26.46 22.77
CA ASP A 411 9.44 -27.41 23.55
C ASP A 411 8.57 -28.47 24.24
N SER A 412 9.15 -29.64 24.53
CA SER A 412 8.50 -30.66 25.36
C SER A 412 9.14 -30.72 26.74
N THR A 413 8.32 -31.09 27.74
CA THR A 413 8.79 -31.39 29.10
C THR A 413 9.78 -32.57 29.17
N THR A 414 9.92 -33.34 28.10
CA THR A 414 10.87 -34.47 27.97
C THR A 414 12.12 -34.13 27.14
N GLY A 415 12.26 -32.89 26.65
CA GLY A 415 13.47 -32.36 26.04
C GLY A 415 13.62 -32.53 24.53
N VAL A 416 12.61 -33.04 23.83
CA VAL A 416 12.58 -33.06 22.35
C VAL A 416 11.56 -32.03 21.89
N GLY A 417 12.01 -30.87 21.43
CA GLY A 417 11.15 -29.82 20.88
C GLY A 417 10.58 -30.17 19.50
N GLY A 418 9.45 -29.57 19.16
CA GLY A 418 8.82 -29.67 17.84
C GLY A 418 9.66 -28.97 16.77
N THR A 419 9.53 -29.42 15.51
CA THR A 419 10.21 -28.78 14.38
C THR A 419 9.50 -27.47 13.99
N GLY A 420 10.27 -26.48 13.53
CA GLY A 420 9.69 -25.28 12.91
C GLY A 420 8.95 -25.60 11.61
N GLY A 421 8.01 -24.74 11.24
CA GLY A 421 7.26 -24.85 9.99
C GLY A 421 8.09 -24.51 8.76
N ASP A 422 7.63 -24.96 7.60
CA ASP A 422 8.25 -24.62 6.32
C ASP A 422 7.99 -23.14 5.97
N GLY A 423 8.99 -22.50 5.34
CA GLY A 423 8.82 -21.16 4.78
C GLY A 423 7.92 -21.17 3.54
N GLY A 424 7.20 -20.08 3.31
CA GLY A 424 6.45 -19.86 2.09
C GLY A 424 7.37 -19.73 0.86
N VAL A 425 6.80 -19.99 -0.32
CA VAL A 425 7.46 -19.77 -1.62
C VAL A 425 7.18 -18.36 -2.14
N GLY A 426 8.15 -17.76 -2.86
CA GLY A 426 8.05 -16.40 -3.43
C GLY A 426 8.30 -16.37 -4.93
#